data_AF-W1Y7I7-F1
#
_entry.id   AF-W1Y7I7-F1
#
_cell.length_a   1.000
_cell.length_b   1.000
_cell.length_c   1.000
_cell.angle_alpha   90.00
_cell.angle_beta   90.00
_cell.angle_gamma   90.00
#
_symmetry.space_group_name_H-M   'P 1'
#
loop_
_entity.id
_entity.type
_entity.pdbx_description
1 polymer ?
#
loop_
_entity_poly.entity_id
_entity_poly.type
_entity_poly.pdbx_seq_one_letter_code
_entity_poly.pdbx_strand_id
1 'polypeptide(L)' 'LGRIDPRSLELIQALAQTLEMVQHGRVKSITGEWATVTAQTVCLHGDGEHALAFARRLRSTFAEKEIVVAA' A
#
# COMPACT_ATOMS: atom_id res chain seq x y z
N LEU A 1 -9.76 -25.79 7.37
CA LEU A 1 -8.73 -25.07 6.59
C LEU A 1 -9.35 -23.72 6.20
N GLY A 2 -8.89 -22.62 6.78
CA GLY A 2 -9.52 -21.30 6.60
C GLY A 2 -9.41 -20.83 5.16
N ARG A 3 -10.55 -20.45 4.56
CA ARG A 3 -10.62 -19.92 3.19
C ARG A 3 -10.05 -18.50 3.22
N ILE A 4 -8.96 -18.23 2.49
CA ILE A 4 -8.42 -16.88 2.33
C ILE A 4 -9.42 -16.07 1.51
N ASP A 5 -9.88 -14.93 2.04
CA ASP A 5 -10.73 -14.00 1.29
C ASP A 5 -9.87 -13.34 0.19
N PRO A 6 -10.21 -13.47 -1.11
CA PRO A 6 -9.42 -12.88 -2.19
C PRO A 6 -9.20 -11.37 -2.03
N ARG A 7 -10.13 -10.65 -1.39
CA ARG A 7 -9.96 -9.21 -1.08
C ARG A 7 -8.83 -8.94 -0.08
N SER A 8 -8.51 -9.91 0.80
CA SER A 8 -7.38 -9.77 1.73
C SER A 8 -6.03 -9.85 1.02
N LEU A 9 -5.94 -10.58 -0.09
CA LEU A 9 -4.73 -10.69 -0.89
C LEU A 9 -4.44 -9.38 -1.63
N GLU A 10 -5.46 -8.77 -2.23
CA GLU A 10 -5.38 -7.45 -2.88
C GLU A 10 -4.88 -6.37 -1.90
N LEU A 11 -5.41 -6.37 -0.67
CA LEU A 11 -4.99 -5.42 0.38
C LEU A 11 -3.49 -5.55 0.72
N ILE A 12 -3.00 -6.79 0.86
CA ILE A 12 -1.59 -7.07 1.16
C ILE A 12 -0.69 -6.63 0.01
N GLN A 13 -1.11 -6.89 -1.23
CA GLN A 13 -0.36 -6.47 -2.42
C GLN A 13 -0.28 -4.96 -2.54
N ALA A 14 -1.41 -4.24 -2.37
CA ALA A 14 -1.45 -2.79 -2.41
C ALA A 14 -0.56 -2.15 -1.33
N LEU A 15 -0.55 -2.71 -0.11
CA LEU A 15 0.31 -2.26 0.98
C LEU A 15 1.79 -2.46 0.64
N ALA A 16 2.17 -3.65 0.16
CA ALA A 16 3.54 -3.97 -0.22
C ALA A 16 4.03 -3.06 -1.36
N GLN A 17 3.18 -2.82 -2.36
CA GLN A 17 3.48 -1.94 -3.48
C GLN A 17 3.69 -0.49 -3.00
N THR A 18 2.83 0.01 -2.12
CA THR A 18 2.95 1.37 -1.55
C THR A 18 4.27 1.53 -0.78
N LEU A 19 4.64 0.52 0.02
CA LEU A 19 5.90 0.53 0.77
C LEU A 19 7.13 0.51 -0.13
N GLU A 20 7.08 -0.21 -1.25
CA GLU A 20 8.17 -0.24 -2.23
C GLU A 20 8.35 1.12 -2.90
N MET A 21 7.23 1.77 -3.24
CA MET A 21 7.24 3.10 -3.84
C MET A 21 7.81 4.16 -2.89
N VAL A 22 7.36 4.16 -1.62
CA VAL A 22 7.75 5.19 -0.64
C VAL A 22 9.19 5.01 -0.14
N GLN A 23 9.62 3.77 0.13
CA GLN A 23 10.95 3.53 0.71
C GLN A 23 12.04 3.37 -0.36
N HIS A 24 11.72 2.75 -1.49
CA HIS A 24 12.71 2.37 -2.50
C HIS A 24 12.57 3.15 -3.81
N GLY A 25 11.55 4.00 -3.95
CA GLY A 25 11.38 4.83 -5.15
C GLY A 25 11.12 4.02 -6.42
N ARG A 26 10.52 2.83 -6.30
CA ARG A 26 10.24 1.97 -7.46
C ARG A 26 8.96 1.16 -7.30
N VAL A 27 8.46 0.67 -8.42
CA VAL A 27 7.26 -0.18 -8.48
C VAL A 27 7.46 -1.28 -9.53
N LYS A 28 6.96 -2.48 -9.25
CA LYS A 28 6.96 -3.57 -10.22
C LYS A 28 5.79 -3.37 -11.19
N SER A 29 6.08 -3.28 -12.47
CA SER A 29 5.08 -3.18 -13.54
C SER A 29 4.39 -4.51 -13.79
N ILE A 30 3.30 -4.48 -14.56
CA ILE A 30 2.56 -5.70 -14.96
C ILE A 30 3.38 -6.64 -15.86
N THR A 31 4.41 -6.13 -16.54
CA THR A 31 5.38 -6.94 -17.32
C THR A 31 6.48 -7.51 -16.45
N GLY A 32 6.53 -7.14 -15.16
CA GLY A 32 7.51 -7.62 -14.18
C GLY A 32 8.77 -6.75 -14.07
N GLU A 33 8.92 -5.73 -14.91
CA GLU A 33 10.04 -4.79 -14.87
C GLU A 33 9.88 -3.77 -13.74
N TRP A 34 11.00 -3.28 -13.19
CA TRP A 34 11.01 -2.22 -12.19
C TRP A 34 10.97 -0.84 -12.85
N ALA A 35 9.96 -0.04 -12.52
CA ALA A 35 9.88 1.36 -12.90
C ALA A 35 10.26 2.27 -11.72
N THR A 36 11.04 3.31 -11.98
CA THR A 36 11.40 4.31 -10.97
C THR A 36 10.25 5.31 -10.79
N VAL A 37 9.95 5.69 -9.55
CA VAL A 37 8.89 6.63 -9.21
C VAL A 37 9.34 7.59 -8.11
N THR A 38 8.78 8.79 -8.09
CA THR A 38 8.91 9.74 -6.97
C THR A 38 7.59 9.77 -6.20
N ALA A 39 7.51 8.99 -5.11
CA ALA A 39 6.28 8.80 -4.35
C ALA A 39 6.18 9.77 -3.16
N GLN A 40 5.84 11.03 -3.43
CA GLN A 40 5.70 12.07 -2.39
C GLN A 40 4.33 12.06 -1.71
N THR A 41 3.31 11.57 -2.40
CA THR A 41 1.92 11.51 -1.89
C THR A 41 1.29 10.19 -2.33
N VAL A 42 0.44 9.62 -1.47
CA VAL A 42 -0.34 8.42 -1.78
C VAL A 42 -1.83 8.77 -1.78
N CYS A 43 -2.49 8.61 -2.92
CA CYS A 43 -3.93 8.80 -3.01
C CYS A 43 -4.66 7.61 -2.38
N LEU A 44 -5.57 7.89 -1.46
CA LEU A 44 -6.45 6.90 -0.86
C LEU A 44 -7.87 7.07 -1.38
N HIS A 45 -8.44 5.96 -1.82
CA HIS A 45 -9.86 5.87 -2.15
C HIS A 45 -10.65 5.76 -0.84
N GLY A 46 -11.75 6.51 -0.74
CA GLY A 46 -12.57 6.65 0.47
C GLY A 46 -13.92 5.94 0.37
N ASP A 47 -14.17 5.22 -0.72
CA ASP A 47 -15.43 4.57 -1.04
C ASP A 47 -15.48 3.14 -0.48
N GLY A 48 -16.46 2.90 0.39
CA GLY A 48 -16.79 1.59 0.94
C GLY A 48 -16.15 1.25 2.30
N GLU A 49 -16.69 0.23 2.96
CA GLU A 49 -16.26 -0.18 4.31
C GLU A 49 -14.78 -0.62 4.36
N HIS A 50 -14.25 -1.10 3.24
CA HIS A 50 -12.87 -1.57 3.12
C HIS A 50 -11.83 -0.44 3.02
N ALA A 51 -12.23 0.73 2.51
CA ALA A 51 -11.34 1.89 2.35
C ALA A 51 -10.76 2.35 3.70
N LEU A 52 -11.61 2.45 4.72
CA LEU A 52 -11.18 2.86 6.05
C LEU A 52 -10.24 1.83 6.71
N ALA A 53 -10.52 0.54 6.53
CA ALA A 53 -9.66 -0.54 7.05
C ALA A 53 -8.27 -0.49 6.40
N PHE A 54 -8.22 -0.26 5.08
CA PHE A 54 -6.96 -0.07 4.36
C PHE A 54 -6.20 1.17 4.84
N ALA A 55 -6.87 2.32 4.94
CA ALA A 55 -6.25 3.55 5.41
C ALA A 55 -5.65 3.41 6.82
N ARG A 56 -6.39 2.76 7.74
CA ARG A 56 -5.90 2.44 9.09
C ARG A 56 -4.67 1.53 9.03
N ARG A 57 -4.73 0.45 8.25
CA ARG A 57 -3.61 -0.50 8.11
C ARG A 57 -2.36 0.17 7.54
N LEU A 58 -2.52 0.96 6.48
CA LEU A 58 -1.43 1.71 5.87
C LEU A 58 -0.78 2.67 6.87
N ARG A 59 -1.60 3.43 7.61
CA ARG A 59 -1.10 4.37 8.63
C ARG A 59 -0.34 3.66 9.75
N SER A 60 -0.85 2.53 10.26
CA SER A 60 -0.15 1.73 11.27
C SER A 60 1.18 1.20 10.74
N THR A 61 1.20 0.64 9.53
CA THR A 61 2.42 0.10 8.94
C THR A 61 3.46 1.19 8.63
N PHE A 62 3.03 2.39 8.25
CA PHE A 62 3.95 3.53 8.13
C PHE A 62 4.55 3.93 9.47
N ALA A 63 3.76 3.97 10.54
CA ALA A 63 4.28 4.24 11.88
C ALA A 63 5.28 3.17 12.35
N GLU A 64 5.00 1.88 12.10
CA GLU A 64 5.93 0.76 12.38
C GLU A 64 7.25 0.84 11.60
N LYS A 65 7.22 1.50 10.43
CA LYS A 65 8.39 1.72 9.55
C LYS A 65 9.02 3.09 9.73
N GLU A 66 8.58 3.85 10.73
CA GLU A 66 9.08 5.21 11.02
C GLU A 66 8.88 6.20 9.85
N ILE A 67 7.88 5.92 8.99
CA ILE A 67 7.46 6.81 7.90
C ILE A 67 6.44 7.80 8.46
N VAL A 68 6.83 9.07 8.55
CA VAL A 68 5.97 10.14 9.04
C VAL A 68 4.95 10.53 7.98
N VAL A 69 3.67 10.54 8.36
CA VAL A 69 2.58 11.08 7.54
C VAL A 69 2.22 12.46 8.04
N ALA A 70 2.49 13.47 7.23
CA ALA A 70 2.16 14.87 7.45
C ALA A 70 1.23 15.39 6.33
N ALA A 71 0.60 16.55 6.58
CA ALA A 71 -0.26 17.27 5.64
C ALA A 71 0.39 18.59 5.25
#